data_AF-A0A2N1RD22-F1
#
_entry.id   AF-A0A2N1RD22-F1
#
_cell.length_a   1.000
_cell.length_b   1.000
_cell.length_c   1.000
_cell.angle_alpha   90.00
_cell.angle_beta   90.00
_cell.angle_gamma   90.00
#
_symmetry.space_group_name_H-M   'P 1'
#
loop_
_entity.id
_entity.type
_entity.pdbx_description
1 polymer ?
#
loop_
_entity_poly.entity_id
_entity_poly.type
_entity_poly.pdbx_seq_one_letter_code
_entity_poly.pdbx_strand_id
1 'polypeptide(L)'
;DTISDLQIVHALQQIGFTHIHIAEFGVDILRTLGNRISVYADERPVISSYCPAVVRLIQLRYPALLRTINLMRTPAQITALFARLEIEDQGDDPADTGVFYITPCAAKYAQIKTPLSATSGLIQGGLNLDSVYNLMQSYIAKNKKESRAATSDKIAFPQISAPAFLWSLTKGESASMPGRTLAVDEVHNVIEFLELVEEDKQQNLDFLELRACATGCTGGILNPRNRFLASERIKHMAQTLPLDIDTATKARITKVSDRMIHNLKVERIEAKHSLKLDQDMGLALQKMEKAKRILEVLPGIDCGLCGSPSCAALAEDIARSMASIRQCTVLKLNDPKGLNTLARIWGELIPVEKTPKQEA
;
A
#
# COMPACT_ATOMS: atom_id res chain seq x y z
N ASP A 1 11.29 -12.97 22.59
CA ASP A 1 10.19 -12.01 22.78
C ASP A 1 10.15 -11.55 24.23
N THR A 2 10.90 -10.50 24.56
CA THR A 2 11.09 -10.02 25.95
C THR A 2 10.44 -8.65 26.21
N ILE A 3 9.80 -8.07 25.20
CA ILE A 3 9.10 -6.78 25.26
C ILE A 3 7.60 -7.06 25.17
N SER A 4 6.85 -6.58 26.16
CA SER A 4 5.39 -6.72 26.22
C SER A 4 4.68 -5.70 25.33
N ASP A 5 3.42 -5.96 25.01
CA ASP A 5 2.65 -5.07 24.13
C ASP A 5 2.37 -3.71 24.78
N LEU A 6 2.25 -3.65 26.12
CA LEU A 6 2.14 -2.39 26.86
C LEU A 6 3.43 -1.56 26.78
N GLN A 7 4.60 -2.21 26.76
CA GLN A 7 5.87 -1.50 26.56
C GLN A 7 5.97 -0.89 25.16
N ILE A 8 5.39 -1.55 24.15
CA ILE A 8 5.29 -1.03 22.77
C ILE A 8 4.40 0.22 22.75
N VAL A 9 3.20 0.15 23.34
CA VAL A 9 2.27 1.28 23.42
C VAL A 9 2.90 2.46 24.15
N HIS A 10 3.51 2.22 25.31
CA HIS A 10 4.19 3.26 26.07
C HIS A 10 5.34 3.90 25.28
N ALA A 11 6.17 3.11 24.59
CA ALA A 11 7.26 3.66 23.79
C ALA A 11 6.75 4.56 22.65
N LEU A 12 5.63 4.22 22.01
CA LEU A 12 5.00 5.07 21.01
C LEU A 12 4.49 6.39 21.62
N GLN A 13 3.90 6.36 22.80
CA GLN A 13 3.48 7.58 23.51
C GLN A 13 4.65 8.51 23.80
N GLN A 14 5.78 7.94 24.24
CA GLN A 14 6.99 8.68 24.56
C GLN A 14 7.73 9.22 23.34
N ILE A 15 7.51 8.61 22.17
CA ILE A 15 7.96 9.14 20.88
C ILE A 15 7.12 10.36 20.47
N GLY A 16 5.92 10.54 21.03
CA GLY A 16 5.07 11.72 20.84
C GLY A 16 3.65 11.44 20.34
N PHE A 17 3.22 10.18 20.22
CA PHE A 17 1.86 9.85 19.82
C PHE A 17 0.88 9.95 21.00
N THR A 18 -0.22 10.70 20.83
CA THR A 18 -1.25 10.84 21.88
C THR A 18 -2.25 9.69 21.85
N HIS A 19 -2.65 9.25 20.67
CA HIS A 19 -3.62 8.18 20.44
C HIS A 19 -3.00 7.08 19.59
N ILE A 20 -3.27 5.81 19.94
CA ILE A 20 -2.73 4.65 19.25
C ILE A 20 -3.89 3.71 18.91
N HIS A 21 -4.05 3.42 17.63
CA HIS A 21 -5.05 2.49 17.12
C HIS A 21 -4.37 1.41 16.29
N ILE A 22 -4.87 0.17 16.36
CA ILE A 22 -4.49 -0.87 15.41
C ILE A 22 -5.24 -0.63 14.10
N ALA A 23 -4.53 -0.62 12.99
CA ALA A 23 -5.09 -0.32 11.67
C ALA A 23 -6.31 -1.18 11.32
N GLU A 24 -6.24 -2.45 11.68
CA GLU A 24 -7.27 -3.46 11.43
C GLU A 24 -8.53 -3.27 12.28
N PHE A 25 -8.54 -2.39 13.29
CA PHE A 25 -9.75 -2.06 14.05
C PHE A 25 -10.91 -1.59 13.16
N GLY A 26 -10.62 -1.05 11.97
CA GLY A 26 -11.59 -0.73 10.94
C GLY A 26 -12.48 -1.90 10.54
N VAL A 27 -12.01 -3.15 10.69
CA VAL A 27 -12.82 -4.35 10.49
C VAL A 27 -13.90 -4.47 11.57
N ASP A 28 -13.56 -4.23 12.83
CA ASP A 28 -14.53 -4.24 13.94
C ASP A 28 -15.55 -3.12 13.81
N ILE A 29 -15.11 -1.96 13.33
CA ILE A 29 -16.00 -0.86 12.97
C ILE A 29 -17.00 -1.30 11.89
N LEU A 30 -16.52 -1.87 10.78
CA LEU A 30 -17.41 -2.37 9.72
C LEU A 30 -18.38 -3.44 10.21
N ARG A 31 -17.91 -4.40 11.03
CA ARG A 31 -18.77 -5.42 11.64
C ARG A 31 -19.85 -4.82 12.52
N THR A 32 -19.53 -3.76 13.25
CA THR A 32 -20.48 -3.03 14.10
C THR A 32 -21.51 -2.27 13.26
N LEU A 33 -21.10 -1.69 12.12
CA LEU A 33 -22.01 -1.03 11.18
C LEU A 33 -22.88 -2.04 10.40
N GLY A 34 -22.40 -3.28 10.22
CA GLY A 34 -23.18 -4.46 9.86
C GLY A 34 -24.05 -4.29 8.60
N ASN A 35 -25.37 -4.42 8.75
CA ASN A 35 -26.33 -4.40 7.64
C ASN A 35 -26.45 -3.03 6.92
N ARG A 36 -25.76 -2.00 7.42
CA ARG A 36 -25.80 -0.64 6.86
C ARG A 36 -24.72 -0.40 5.79
N ILE A 37 -23.87 -1.38 5.55
CA ILE A 37 -22.79 -1.31 4.55
C ILE A 37 -23.07 -2.24 3.38
N SER A 38 -22.70 -1.78 2.18
CA SER A 38 -22.78 -2.59 0.95
C SER A 38 -21.38 -2.96 0.49
N VAL A 39 -21.29 -4.03 -0.30
CA VAL A 39 -20.08 -4.28 -1.12
C VAL A 39 -20.11 -3.31 -2.29
N TYR A 40 -19.01 -2.60 -2.52
CA TYR A 40 -18.92 -1.57 -3.56
C TYR A 40 -18.12 -2.06 -4.77
N ALA A 41 -18.56 -3.16 -5.38
CA ALA A 41 -18.03 -3.69 -6.64
C ALA A 41 -19.18 -3.93 -7.62
N ASP A 42 -18.93 -3.74 -8.91
CA ASP A 42 -19.96 -3.87 -9.94
C ASP A 42 -20.08 -5.32 -10.44
N GLU A 43 -18.96 -6.05 -10.40
CA GLU A 43 -18.79 -7.37 -11.00
C GLU A 43 -18.20 -8.36 -9.98
N ARG A 44 -18.38 -9.66 -10.24
CA ARG A 44 -17.84 -10.75 -9.43
C ARG A 44 -16.77 -11.53 -10.21
N PRO A 45 -15.83 -12.21 -9.52
CA PRO A 45 -15.62 -12.24 -8.07
C PRO A 45 -15.13 -10.90 -7.52
N VAL A 46 -15.51 -10.53 -6.29
CA VAL A 46 -15.07 -9.27 -5.69
C VAL A 46 -13.60 -9.35 -5.27
N ILE A 47 -12.75 -8.46 -5.78
CA ILE A 47 -11.33 -8.39 -5.42
C ILE A 47 -11.13 -7.40 -4.27
N SER A 48 -10.44 -7.83 -3.21
CA SER A 48 -10.05 -6.94 -2.11
C SER A 48 -9.15 -5.79 -2.57
N SER A 49 -9.43 -4.57 -2.10
CA SER A 49 -8.59 -3.38 -2.33
C SER A 49 -7.52 -3.15 -1.27
N TYR A 50 -7.39 -4.04 -0.27
CA TYR A 50 -6.51 -3.84 0.88
C TYR A 50 -5.03 -3.74 0.47
N CYS A 51 -4.57 -4.60 -0.45
CA CYS A 51 -3.18 -4.61 -0.92
C CYS A 51 -2.99 -3.58 -2.06
N PRO A 52 -2.37 -2.40 -1.80
CA PRO A 52 -2.25 -1.36 -2.81
C PRO A 52 -1.35 -1.77 -3.98
N ALA A 53 -0.41 -2.70 -3.76
CA ALA A 53 0.44 -3.23 -4.82
C ALA A 53 -0.38 -4.05 -5.85
N VAL A 54 -1.33 -4.87 -5.38
CA VAL A 54 -2.21 -5.65 -6.27
C VAL A 54 -3.19 -4.73 -6.99
N VAL A 55 -3.79 -3.75 -6.30
CA VAL A 55 -4.62 -2.74 -6.95
C VAL A 55 -3.84 -2.03 -8.06
N ARG A 56 -2.60 -1.63 -7.79
CA ARG A 56 -1.76 -0.97 -8.79
C ARG A 56 -1.39 -1.89 -9.95
N LEU A 57 -1.16 -3.18 -9.69
CA LEU A 57 -0.93 -4.19 -10.72
C LEU A 57 -2.15 -4.31 -11.65
N ILE A 58 -3.35 -4.41 -11.09
CA ILE A 58 -4.61 -4.46 -11.87
C ILE A 58 -4.78 -3.18 -12.70
N GLN A 59 -4.54 -2.00 -12.10
CA GLN A 59 -4.60 -0.73 -12.82
C GLN A 59 -3.69 -0.67 -14.06
N LEU A 60 -2.53 -1.33 -14.02
CA LEU A 60 -1.52 -1.29 -15.09
C LEU A 60 -1.68 -2.40 -16.12
N ARG A 61 -2.01 -3.63 -15.67
CA ARG A 61 -1.94 -4.84 -16.50
C ARG A 61 -3.29 -5.49 -16.77
N TYR A 62 -4.27 -5.34 -15.88
CA TYR A 62 -5.57 -6.03 -15.96
C TYR A 62 -6.74 -5.04 -15.85
N PRO A 63 -6.79 -3.98 -16.67
CA PRO A 63 -7.80 -2.93 -16.53
C PRO A 63 -9.24 -3.42 -16.66
N ALA A 64 -9.47 -4.56 -17.34
CA ALA A 64 -10.78 -5.21 -17.42
C ALA A 64 -11.32 -5.60 -16.02
N LEU A 65 -10.43 -5.94 -15.08
CA LEU A 65 -10.79 -6.34 -13.72
C LEU A 65 -11.02 -5.16 -12.76
N LEU A 66 -10.94 -3.90 -13.21
CA LEU A 66 -11.16 -2.75 -12.32
C LEU A 66 -12.57 -2.70 -11.74
N ARG A 67 -13.55 -3.28 -12.44
CA ARG A 67 -14.95 -3.30 -12.02
C ARG A 67 -15.25 -4.30 -10.91
N THR A 68 -14.34 -5.25 -10.69
CA THR A 68 -14.45 -6.26 -9.63
C THR A 68 -13.79 -5.82 -8.32
N ILE A 69 -12.98 -4.75 -8.33
CA ILE A 69 -12.32 -4.25 -7.11
C ILE A 69 -13.35 -3.61 -6.17
N ASN A 70 -13.32 -4.02 -4.90
CA ASN A 70 -14.14 -3.42 -3.85
C ASN A 70 -13.70 -1.97 -3.56
N LEU A 71 -14.59 -1.01 -3.79
CA LEU A 71 -14.38 0.41 -3.50
C LEU A 71 -14.64 0.80 -2.03
N MET A 72 -14.74 -0.17 -1.13
CA MET A 72 -14.74 0.10 0.30
C MET A 72 -13.35 0.60 0.72
N ARG A 73 -13.32 1.63 1.60
CA ARG A 73 -12.08 2.04 2.28
C ARG A 73 -11.43 0.85 2.99
N THR A 74 -10.11 0.84 2.99
CA THR A 74 -9.33 -0.17 3.71
C THR A 74 -9.50 -0.01 5.23
N PRO A 75 -9.30 -1.07 6.04
CA PRO A 75 -9.41 -0.99 7.49
C PRO A 75 -8.61 0.17 8.10
N ALA A 76 -7.38 0.40 7.63
CA ALA A 76 -6.55 1.53 8.05
C ALA A 76 -7.23 2.89 7.84
N GLN A 77 -7.88 3.09 6.69
CA GLN A 77 -8.60 4.32 6.38
C GLN A 77 -9.87 4.45 7.24
N ILE A 78 -10.57 3.35 7.51
CA ILE A 78 -11.78 3.35 8.34
C ILE A 78 -11.42 3.68 9.79
N THR A 79 -10.35 3.09 10.32
CA THR A 79 -9.80 3.40 11.64
C THR A 79 -9.39 4.87 11.72
N ALA A 80 -8.67 5.39 10.73
CA ALA A 80 -8.27 6.79 10.67
C ALA A 80 -9.48 7.73 10.66
N LEU A 81 -10.52 7.39 9.88
CA LEU A 81 -11.76 8.15 9.82
C LEU A 81 -12.44 8.18 11.19
N PHE A 82 -12.63 7.02 11.81
CA PHE A 82 -13.22 6.92 13.14
C PHE A 82 -12.43 7.71 14.19
N ALA A 83 -11.10 7.56 14.24
CA ALA A 83 -10.25 8.26 15.20
C ALA A 83 -10.37 9.78 15.08
N ARG A 84 -10.44 10.32 13.85
CA ARG A 84 -10.65 11.76 13.65
C ARG A 84 -12.00 12.23 14.13
N LEU A 85 -13.06 11.46 13.88
CA LEU A 85 -14.41 11.78 14.35
C LEU A 85 -14.48 11.75 15.89
N GLU A 86 -13.79 10.80 16.54
CA GLU A 86 -13.72 10.75 18.00
C GLU A 86 -12.97 11.94 18.60
N ILE A 87 -11.87 12.38 17.98
CA ILE A 87 -11.08 13.54 18.43
C ILE A 87 -11.87 14.84 18.23
N GLU A 88 -12.54 15.00 17.09
CA GLU A 88 -13.41 16.16 16.82
C GLU A 88 -14.57 16.23 17.82
N ASP A 89 -15.20 15.10 18.16
CA ASP A 89 -16.25 15.02 19.17
C ASP A 89 -15.75 15.34 20.60
N GLN A 90 -14.44 15.28 20.84
CA GLN A 90 -13.80 15.70 22.11
C GLN A 90 -13.51 17.22 22.16
N GLY A 91 -13.68 17.92 21.04
CA GLY A 91 -13.52 19.37 20.94
C GLY A 91 -12.14 19.83 20.44
N ASP A 92 -11.28 18.91 20.02
CA ASP A 92 -10.00 19.24 19.40
C ASP A 92 -10.20 19.75 17.96
N ASP A 93 -9.37 20.71 17.54
CA ASP A 93 -9.40 21.24 16.17
C ASP A 93 -8.91 20.17 15.18
N PRO A 94 -9.71 19.83 14.14
CA PRO A 94 -9.28 18.93 13.07
C PRO A 94 -7.99 19.36 12.36
N ALA A 95 -7.64 20.65 12.39
CA ALA A 95 -6.40 21.20 11.83
C ALA A 95 -5.16 20.87 12.66
N ASP A 96 -5.31 20.73 13.97
CA ASP A 96 -4.23 20.36 14.90
C ASP A 96 -4.07 18.84 15.06
N THR A 97 -4.95 18.06 14.41
CA THR A 97 -4.96 16.60 14.48
C THR A 97 -4.21 15.95 13.30
N GLY A 98 -3.04 15.39 13.57
CA GLY A 98 -2.26 14.62 12.60
C GLY A 98 -2.45 13.10 12.74
N VAL A 99 -2.83 12.42 11.67
CA VAL A 99 -2.92 10.95 11.59
C VAL A 99 -1.73 10.39 10.83
N PHE A 100 -0.94 9.54 11.49
CA PHE A 100 0.23 8.88 10.91
C PHE A 100 0.04 7.36 10.90
N TYR A 101 0.40 6.74 9.77
CA TYR A 101 0.24 5.30 9.57
C TYR A 101 1.60 4.59 9.55
N ILE A 102 1.85 3.75 10.54
CA ILE A 102 3.06 2.93 10.62
C ILE A 102 2.85 1.68 9.74
N THR A 103 3.69 1.48 8.73
CA THR A 103 3.48 0.44 7.72
C THR A 103 4.69 -0.46 7.47
N PRO A 104 4.49 -1.78 7.32
CA PRO A 104 5.50 -2.69 6.77
C PRO A 104 5.60 -2.62 5.23
N CYS A 105 4.76 -1.82 4.57
CA CYS A 105 4.57 -1.88 3.12
C CYS A 105 4.98 -0.58 2.41
N ALA A 106 5.98 -0.66 1.54
CA ALA A 106 6.40 0.46 0.69
C ALA A 106 5.28 0.96 -0.23
N ALA A 107 4.43 0.07 -0.76
CA ALA A 107 3.31 0.46 -1.61
C ALA A 107 2.23 1.24 -0.83
N LYS A 108 2.03 0.95 0.45
CA LYS A 108 1.11 1.71 1.32
C LYS A 108 1.67 3.10 1.63
N TYR A 109 2.98 3.18 1.90
CA TYR A 109 3.68 4.45 2.05
C TYR A 109 3.53 5.33 0.80
N ALA A 110 3.78 4.75 -0.39
CA ALA A 110 3.60 5.45 -1.65
C ALA A 110 2.15 5.89 -1.90
N GLN A 111 1.17 5.05 -1.54
CA GLN A 111 -0.25 5.40 -1.61
C GLN A 111 -0.58 6.64 -0.77
N ILE A 112 -0.10 6.70 0.48
CA ILE A 112 -0.31 7.85 1.38
C ILE A 112 0.31 9.14 0.80
N LYS A 113 1.50 9.05 0.22
CA LYS A 113 2.18 10.20 -0.40
C LYS A 113 1.61 10.64 -1.75
N THR A 114 0.76 9.83 -2.37
CA THR A 114 0.19 10.16 -3.69
C THR A 114 -0.94 11.20 -3.50
N PRO A 115 -0.84 12.40 -4.11
CA PRO A 115 -1.92 13.38 -4.09
C PRO A 115 -3.22 12.80 -4.65
N LEU A 116 -4.36 13.23 -4.11
CA LEU A 116 -5.70 12.76 -4.53
C LEU A 116 -5.92 11.25 -4.38
N SER A 117 -5.05 10.55 -3.64
CA SER A 117 -5.33 9.17 -3.25
C SER A 117 -6.54 9.12 -2.32
N ALA A 118 -7.16 7.95 -2.17
CA ALA A 118 -8.21 7.75 -1.18
C ALA A 118 -7.75 8.07 0.27
N THR A 119 -6.45 8.08 0.55
CA THR A 119 -5.88 8.49 1.84
C THR A 119 -5.67 10.01 1.98
N SER A 120 -5.77 10.76 0.89
CA SER A 120 -5.53 12.21 0.85
C SER A 120 -6.46 12.94 1.81
N GLY A 121 -5.89 13.80 2.64
CA GLY A 121 -6.60 14.54 3.69
C GLY A 121 -6.97 13.70 4.91
N LEU A 122 -6.95 12.36 4.84
CA LEU A 122 -7.32 11.46 5.94
C LEU A 122 -6.12 10.99 6.77
N ILE A 123 -5.01 10.64 6.09
CA ILE A 123 -3.75 10.20 6.70
C ILE A 123 -2.66 11.15 6.21
N GLN A 124 -2.06 11.92 7.11
CA GLN A 124 -1.08 12.97 6.81
C GLN A 124 0.31 12.40 6.50
N GLY A 125 0.66 11.24 7.06
CA GLY A 125 1.98 10.66 6.86
C GLY A 125 2.03 9.14 6.98
N GLY A 126 2.90 8.53 6.18
CA GLY A 126 3.32 7.15 6.36
C GLY A 126 4.64 7.11 7.13
N LEU A 127 4.79 6.15 8.03
CA LEU A 127 6.03 5.89 8.77
C LEU A 127 6.48 4.46 8.49
N ASN A 128 7.76 4.27 8.22
CA ASN A 128 8.29 2.93 7.97
C ASN A 128 8.36 2.16 9.30
N LEU A 129 7.85 0.93 9.30
CA LEU A 129 7.81 0.10 10.50
C LEU A 129 9.22 -0.19 11.06
N ASP A 130 10.21 -0.45 10.21
CA ASP A 130 11.61 -0.66 10.60
C ASP A 130 12.22 0.54 11.36
N SER A 131 11.90 1.75 10.92
CA SER A 131 12.43 3.00 11.42
C SER A 131 11.82 3.31 12.80
N VAL A 132 10.50 3.14 12.92
CA VAL A 132 9.80 3.26 14.20
C VAL A 132 10.25 2.17 15.16
N TYR A 133 10.42 0.93 14.69
CA TYR A 133 10.94 -0.18 15.49
C TYR A 133 12.32 0.15 16.07
N ASN A 134 13.26 0.63 15.25
CA ASN A 134 14.60 1.00 15.70
C ASN A 134 14.58 2.14 16.73
N LEU A 135 13.71 3.14 16.53
CA LEU A 135 13.52 4.23 17.47
C LEU A 135 12.98 3.73 18.81
N MET A 136 11.96 2.87 18.79
CA MET A 136 11.38 2.25 19.99
C MET A 136 12.39 1.38 20.72
N GLN A 137 13.16 0.55 20.01
CA GLN A 137 14.19 -0.29 20.60
C GLN A 137 15.26 0.56 21.29
N SER A 138 15.68 1.66 20.66
CA SER A 138 16.62 2.60 21.25
C SER A 138 16.07 3.27 22.51
N TYR A 139 14.80 3.67 22.50
CA TYR A 139 14.11 4.22 23.66
C TYR A 139 14.05 3.21 24.82
N ILE A 140 13.57 2.00 24.56
CA ILE A 140 13.40 0.94 25.57
C ILE A 140 14.76 0.54 26.16
N ALA A 141 15.81 0.47 25.34
CA ALA A 141 17.15 0.14 25.79
C ALA A 141 17.75 1.19 26.73
N LYS A 142 17.48 2.49 26.47
CA LYS A 142 17.91 3.60 27.32
C LYS A 142 17.10 3.71 28.61
N ASN A 143 15.80 3.41 28.56
CA ASN A 143 14.85 3.62 29.65
C ASN A 143 14.32 2.31 30.27
N LYS A 144 15.19 1.31 30.47
CA LYS A 144 14.79 -0.03 30.92
C LYS A 144 13.95 -0.07 32.20
N LYS A 145 14.26 0.77 33.20
CA LYS A 145 13.54 0.80 34.49
C LYS A 145 12.12 1.35 34.30
N GLU A 146 12.00 2.47 33.61
CA GLU A 146 10.72 3.12 33.33
C GLU A 146 9.84 2.28 32.38
N SER A 147 10.43 1.72 31.33
CA SER A 147 9.74 0.81 30.42
C SER A 147 9.20 -0.43 31.14
N ARG A 148 9.92 -0.98 32.12
CA ARG A 148 9.40 -2.10 32.94
C ARG A 148 8.29 -1.68 33.90
N ALA A 149 8.28 -0.43 34.36
CA ALA A 149 7.27 0.11 35.25
C ALA A 149 5.98 0.55 34.52
N ALA A 150 6.04 0.73 33.20
CA ALA A 150 4.90 1.08 32.33
C ALA A 150 3.81 -0.02 32.21
N THR A 151 3.77 -0.96 33.15
CA THR A 151 2.85 -2.11 33.19
C THR A 151 1.58 -1.86 34.01
N SER A 152 1.31 -0.63 34.47
CA SER A 152 0.21 -0.34 35.40
C SER A 152 -0.93 0.48 34.78
N ASP A 153 -2.17 0.11 35.12
CA ASP A 153 -3.51 0.76 35.18
C ASP A 153 -3.91 1.94 34.25
N LYS A 154 -2.97 2.69 33.66
CA LYS A 154 -3.23 3.87 32.81
C LYS A 154 -3.02 3.62 31.32
N ILE A 155 -2.29 2.56 30.96
CA ILE A 155 -1.97 2.24 29.56
C ILE A 155 -2.69 0.94 29.21
N ALA A 156 -3.67 1.03 28.32
CA ALA A 156 -4.37 -0.13 27.79
C ALA A 156 -3.85 -0.45 26.39
N PHE A 157 -3.77 -1.73 26.07
CA PHE A 157 -3.58 -2.15 24.68
C PHE A 157 -4.80 -1.71 23.86
N PRO A 158 -4.62 -1.13 22.66
CA PRO A 158 -5.74 -0.69 21.85
C PRO A 158 -6.69 -1.84 21.55
N GLN A 159 -7.98 -1.59 21.69
CA GLN A 159 -8.99 -2.62 21.54
C GLN A 159 -9.12 -3.09 20.09
N ILE A 160 -9.20 -4.40 19.92
CA ILE A 160 -9.41 -5.07 18.62
C ILE A 160 -9.87 -6.52 18.85
N SER A 161 -10.68 -7.05 17.95
CA SER A 161 -11.07 -8.46 17.97
C SER A 161 -10.02 -9.37 17.32
N ALA A 162 -10.00 -10.64 17.70
CA ALA A 162 -9.10 -11.64 17.12
C ALA A 162 -9.25 -11.77 15.59
N PRO A 163 -10.47 -11.84 15.00
CA PRO A 163 -10.62 -11.88 13.54
C PRO A 163 -10.09 -10.62 12.84
N ALA A 164 -10.33 -9.44 13.41
CA ALA A 164 -9.80 -8.19 12.88
C ALA A 164 -8.26 -8.18 12.93
N PHE A 165 -7.66 -8.60 14.05
CA PHE A 165 -6.21 -8.64 14.21
C PHE A 165 -5.51 -9.56 13.19
N LEU A 166 -6.17 -10.67 12.79
CA LEU A 166 -5.66 -11.61 11.79
C LEU A 166 -5.77 -11.11 10.34
N TRP A 167 -6.50 -10.03 10.08
CA TRP A 167 -6.79 -9.51 8.73
C TRP A 167 -5.54 -9.18 7.91
N SER A 168 -4.44 -8.83 8.60
CA SER A 168 -3.15 -8.51 7.97
C SER A 168 -2.44 -9.72 7.37
N LEU A 169 -2.81 -10.95 7.78
CA LEU A 169 -2.23 -12.21 7.29
C LEU A 169 -2.99 -12.73 6.07
N THR A 170 -2.34 -13.63 5.31
CA THR A 170 -3.02 -14.40 4.25
C THR A 170 -4.19 -15.20 4.85
N LYS A 171 -5.34 -15.19 4.17
CA LYS A 171 -6.62 -15.79 4.59
C LYS A 171 -7.29 -15.04 5.74
N GLY A 172 -6.78 -13.87 6.13
CA GLY A 172 -7.38 -13.04 7.18
C GLY A 172 -8.71 -12.43 6.72
N GLU A 173 -8.75 -11.90 5.50
CA GLU A 173 -9.96 -11.30 4.93
C GLU A 173 -10.93 -12.39 4.48
N SER A 174 -10.42 -13.35 3.71
CA SER A 174 -11.25 -14.35 3.06
C SER A 174 -11.98 -15.25 4.06
N ALA A 175 -11.43 -15.45 5.27
CA ALA A 175 -12.08 -16.18 6.36
C ALA A 175 -13.26 -15.41 6.99
N SER A 176 -13.29 -14.08 6.81
CA SER A 176 -14.32 -13.20 7.37
C SER A 176 -15.36 -12.78 6.32
N MET A 177 -15.19 -13.20 5.07
CA MET A 177 -16.10 -12.87 3.97
C MET A 177 -17.06 -14.05 3.70
N PRO A 178 -18.34 -13.77 3.38
CA PRO A 178 -19.30 -14.82 3.06
C PRO A 178 -19.05 -15.43 1.68
N GLY A 179 -19.57 -16.65 1.47
CA GLY A 179 -19.56 -17.32 0.16
C GLY A 179 -18.26 -18.07 -0.13
N ARG A 180 -18.00 -18.29 -1.42
CA ARG A 180 -16.83 -19.01 -1.92
C ARG A 180 -15.65 -18.05 -2.05
N THR A 181 -14.75 -18.10 -1.08
CA THR A 181 -13.61 -17.18 -1.02
C THR A 181 -12.31 -17.89 -1.33
N LEU A 182 -11.35 -17.16 -1.90
CA LEU A 182 -10.00 -17.65 -2.14
C LEU A 182 -8.98 -16.60 -1.70
N ALA A 183 -7.88 -17.06 -1.12
CA ALA A 183 -6.74 -16.22 -0.78
C ALA A 183 -5.50 -16.69 -1.55
N VAL A 184 -4.80 -15.74 -2.18
CA VAL A 184 -3.55 -15.95 -2.90
C VAL A 184 -2.55 -14.91 -2.45
N ASP A 185 -1.35 -15.35 -2.08
CA ASP A 185 -0.23 -14.49 -1.75
C ASP A 185 0.97 -14.73 -2.67
N GLU A 186 1.93 -13.81 -2.59
CA GLU A 186 3.04 -13.63 -3.53
C GLU A 186 2.64 -13.14 -4.92
N VAL A 187 3.33 -12.09 -5.37
CA VAL A 187 2.98 -11.38 -6.61
C VAL A 187 2.98 -12.27 -7.86
N HIS A 188 3.79 -13.33 -7.90
CA HIS A 188 3.87 -14.24 -9.06
C HIS A 188 2.60 -15.10 -9.14
N ASN A 189 2.17 -15.69 -8.02
CA ASN A 189 0.93 -16.44 -7.93
C ASN A 189 -0.29 -15.53 -8.19
N VAL A 190 -0.24 -14.29 -7.70
CA VAL A 190 -1.31 -13.30 -7.96
C VAL A 190 -1.39 -12.96 -9.45
N ILE A 191 -0.27 -12.80 -10.16
CA ILE A 191 -0.24 -12.57 -11.60
C ILE A 191 -0.87 -13.75 -12.35
N GLU A 192 -0.42 -14.96 -12.07
CA GLU A 192 -0.97 -16.18 -12.67
C GLU A 192 -2.48 -16.30 -12.42
N PHE A 193 -2.92 -16.02 -11.19
CA PHE A 193 -4.33 -16.11 -10.85
C PHE A 193 -5.18 -15.01 -11.50
N LEU A 194 -4.67 -13.78 -11.60
CA LEU A 194 -5.37 -12.69 -12.29
C LEU A 194 -5.56 -12.99 -13.78
N GLU A 195 -4.60 -13.65 -14.43
CA GLU A 195 -4.71 -14.11 -15.82
C GLU A 195 -5.87 -15.11 -15.98
N LEU A 196 -6.01 -16.06 -15.04
CA LEU A 196 -7.14 -17.00 -15.04
C LEU A 196 -8.50 -16.31 -14.83
N VAL A 197 -8.55 -15.25 -14.01
CA VAL A 197 -9.77 -14.49 -13.75
C VAL A 197 -10.15 -13.64 -14.97
N GLU A 198 -9.18 -13.02 -15.64
CA GLU A 198 -9.43 -12.21 -16.85
C GLU A 198 -9.92 -13.07 -18.03
N GLU A 199 -9.43 -14.31 -18.15
CA GLU A 199 -9.90 -15.30 -19.14
C GLU A 199 -11.27 -15.92 -18.80
N ASP A 200 -11.95 -15.42 -17.77
CA ASP A 200 -13.27 -15.88 -17.30
C ASP A 200 -13.32 -17.38 -16.94
N LYS A 201 -12.18 -17.96 -16.57
CA LYS A 201 -12.07 -19.37 -16.18
C LYS A 201 -12.62 -19.65 -14.78
N GLN A 202 -12.92 -18.61 -13.98
CA GLN A 202 -13.27 -18.72 -12.56
C GLN A 202 -14.49 -17.87 -12.18
N GLN A 203 -15.68 -18.26 -12.65
CA GLN A 203 -16.95 -17.57 -12.34
C GLN A 203 -17.59 -17.93 -10.99
N ASN A 204 -17.04 -18.94 -10.29
CA ASN A 204 -17.70 -19.57 -9.15
C ASN A 204 -17.18 -19.11 -7.77
N LEU A 205 -16.38 -18.04 -7.77
CA LEU A 205 -15.84 -17.40 -6.57
C LEU A 205 -16.61 -16.12 -6.29
N ASP A 206 -16.81 -15.83 -5.01
CA ASP A 206 -17.49 -14.62 -4.53
C ASP A 206 -16.51 -13.52 -4.13
N PHE A 207 -15.35 -13.91 -3.57
CA PHE A 207 -14.36 -12.97 -3.04
C PHE A 207 -12.92 -13.47 -3.22
N LEU A 208 -12.03 -12.57 -3.63
CA LEU A 208 -10.60 -12.80 -3.80
C LEU A 208 -9.78 -11.91 -2.88
N GLU A 209 -9.06 -12.56 -1.95
CA GLU A 209 -8.01 -11.93 -1.17
C GLU A 209 -6.68 -12.11 -1.89
N LEU A 210 -6.15 -11.05 -2.50
CA LEU A 210 -4.89 -11.09 -3.24
C LEU A 210 -3.83 -10.24 -2.54
N ARG A 211 -2.66 -10.84 -2.26
CA ARG A 211 -1.54 -10.21 -1.53
C ARG A 211 -0.25 -10.29 -2.34
N ALA A 212 0.44 -9.17 -2.53
CA ALA A 212 1.71 -9.16 -3.25
C ALA A 212 2.87 -9.83 -2.47
N CYS A 213 2.81 -9.84 -1.14
CA CYS A 213 3.86 -10.37 -0.27
C CYS A 213 3.44 -11.74 0.30
N ALA A 214 4.41 -12.65 0.45
CA ALA A 214 4.22 -13.91 1.14
C ALA A 214 3.72 -13.69 2.58
N THR A 215 2.83 -14.56 3.06
CA THR A 215 2.21 -14.51 4.40
C THR A 215 1.44 -13.22 4.70
N GLY A 216 1.07 -12.45 3.67
CA GLY A 216 0.36 -11.18 3.81
C GLY A 216 1.30 -10.02 4.17
N CYS A 217 0.84 -9.12 5.05
CA CYS A 217 1.57 -7.88 5.36
C CYS A 217 2.86 -8.11 6.15
N THR A 218 2.99 -9.24 6.83
CA THR A 218 4.21 -9.66 7.52
C THR A 218 5.38 -9.93 6.56
N GLY A 219 5.10 -10.21 5.29
CA GLY A 219 6.11 -10.30 4.23
C GLY A 219 6.52 -8.94 3.63
N GLY A 220 6.01 -7.83 4.17
CA GLY A 220 6.34 -6.49 3.69
C GLY A 220 7.82 -6.15 3.88
N ILE A 221 8.41 -5.46 2.91
CA ILE A 221 9.84 -5.13 2.88
C ILE A 221 10.31 -4.25 4.06
N LEU A 222 9.41 -3.49 4.68
CA LEU A 222 9.72 -2.64 5.84
C LEU A 222 9.47 -3.36 7.17
N ASN A 223 9.19 -4.67 7.16
CA ASN A 223 9.07 -5.46 8.39
C ASN A 223 10.47 -5.88 8.88
N PRO A 224 10.90 -5.44 10.09
CA PRO A 224 12.22 -5.78 10.60
C PRO A 224 12.35 -7.24 11.06
N ARG A 225 11.23 -7.95 11.27
CA ARG A 225 11.20 -9.34 11.72
C ARG A 225 11.02 -10.29 10.53
N ASN A 226 11.57 -11.49 10.65
CA ASN A 226 11.27 -12.58 9.72
C ASN A 226 9.75 -12.80 9.61
N ARG A 227 9.25 -12.86 8.37
CA ARG A 227 7.81 -12.95 8.05
C ARG A 227 7.09 -14.13 8.71
N PHE A 228 7.73 -15.29 8.82
CA PHE A 228 7.12 -16.47 9.44
C PHE A 228 6.99 -16.30 10.96
N LEU A 229 8.04 -15.80 11.61
CA LEU A 229 8.01 -15.50 13.05
C LEU A 229 7.07 -14.34 13.39
N ALA A 230 6.92 -13.37 12.49
CA ALA A 230 5.93 -12.30 12.66
C ALA A 230 4.50 -12.83 12.54
N SER A 231 4.25 -13.69 11.54
CA SER A 231 2.93 -14.30 11.33
C SER A 231 2.54 -15.25 12.47
N GLU A 232 3.50 -16.03 12.97
CA GLU A 232 3.30 -16.89 14.14
C GLU A 232 2.94 -16.04 15.37
N ARG A 233 3.69 -14.98 15.66
CA ARG A 233 3.40 -14.09 16.79
C ARG A 233 2.02 -13.44 16.69
N ILE A 234 1.62 -12.96 15.51
CA ILE A 234 0.27 -12.38 15.31
C ILE A 234 -0.82 -13.43 15.59
N LYS A 235 -0.65 -14.67 15.10
CA LYS A 235 -1.59 -15.78 15.37
C LYS A 235 -1.65 -16.13 16.85
N HIS A 236 -0.50 -16.19 17.53
CA HIS A 236 -0.43 -16.47 18.97
C HIS A 236 -1.12 -15.37 19.78
N MET A 237 -0.85 -14.10 19.47
CA MET A 237 -1.52 -12.96 20.12
C MET A 237 -3.03 -12.98 19.89
N ALA A 238 -3.49 -13.29 18.69
CA ALA A 238 -4.91 -13.39 18.36
C ALA A 238 -5.69 -14.37 19.26
N GLN A 239 -5.05 -15.43 19.78
CA GLN A 239 -5.70 -16.39 20.69
C GLN A 239 -6.09 -15.79 22.03
N THR A 240 -5.45 -14.69 22.43
CA THR A 240 -5.72 -13.98 23.70
C THR A 240 -6.68 -12.79 23.53
N LEU A 241 -6.97 -12.41 22.29
CA LEU A 241 -7.88 -11.32 21.97
C LEU A 241 -9.33 -11.79 21.97
N PRO A 242 -10.30 -10.92 22.32
CA PRO A 242 -11.71 -11.29 22.29
C PRO A 242 -12.20 -11.52 20.85
N LEU A 243 -13.23 -12.34 20.67
CA LEU A 243 -13.83 -12.58 19.35
C LEU A 243 -14.61 -11.37 18.79
N ASP A 244 -14.98 -10.46 19.68
CA ASP A 244 -15.75 -9.27 19.36
C ASP A 244 -15.37 -8.13 20.34
N ILE A 245 -15.63 -6.90 19.94
CA ILE A 245 -15.37 -5.71 20.74
C ILE A 245 -16.48 -5.49 21.78
N ASP A 246 -16.16 -4.84 22.90
CA ASP A 246 -17.12 -4.56 23.96
C ASP A 246 -18.22 -3.55 23.56
N THR A 247 -19.28 -3.54 24.36
CA THR A 247 -20.48 -2.72 24.14
C THR A 247 -20.20 -1.22 24.17
N ALA A 248 -19.28 -0.74 25.01
CA ALA A 248 -18.98 0.68 25.09
C ALA A 248 -18.29 1.16 23.80
N THR A 249 -17.36 0.38 23.27
CA THR A 249 -16.71 0.69 21.98
C THR A 249 -17.69 0.61 20.82
N LYS A 250 -18.62 -0.37 20.81
CA LYS A 250 -19.72 -0.40 19.84
C LYS A 250 -20.62 0.84 19.92
N ALA A 251 -20.89 1.34 21.12
CA ALA A 251 -21.68 2.56 21.31
C ALA A 251 -20.97 3.80 20.75
N ARG A 252 -19.64 3.92 20.94
CA ARG A 252 -18.84 5.00 20.33
C ARG A 252 -18.89 4.95 18.80
N ILE A 253 -18.74 3.77 18.21
CA ILE A 253 -18.88 3.57 16.75
C ILE A 253 -20.27 3.97 16.27
N THR A 254 -21.31 3.55 16.97
CA THR A 254 -22.71 3.84 16.61
C THR A 254 -22.99 5.34 16.64
N LYS A 255 -22.42 6.08 17.61
CA LYS A 255 -22.56 7.53 17.75
C LYS A 255 -22.15 8.30 16.48
N VAL A 256 -21.08 7.85 15.81
CA VAL A 256 -20.54 8.50 14.60
C VAL A 256 -20.93 7.78 13.30
N SER A 257 -21.81 6.78 13.38
CA SER A 257 -22.09 5.85 12.27
C SER A 257 -22.58 6.53 11.00
N ASP A 258 -23.43 7.55 11.09
CA ASP A 258 -23.95 8.26 9.92
C ASP A 258 -22.83 8.99 9.16
N ARG A 259 -21.99 9.73 9.89
CA ARG A 259 -20.80 10.42 9.34
C ARG A 259 -19.83 9.43 8.70
N MET A 260 -19.66 8.25 9.32
CA MET A 260 -18.83 7.19 8.79
C MET A 260 -19.38 6.62 7.48
N ILE A 261 -20.65 6.19 7.46
CA ILE A 261 -21.28 5.52 6.30
C ILE A 261 -21.19 6.36 5.04
N HIS A 262 -21.39 7.68 5.14
CA HIS A 262 -21.26 8.61 4.01
C HIS A 262 -19.84 8.68 3.42
N ASN A 263 -18.82 8.24 4.17
CA ASN A 263 -17.42 8.33 3.81
C ASN A 263 -16.75 6.96 3.63
N LEU A 264 -17.47 5.84 3.67
CA LEU A 264 -16.89 4.49 3.55
C LEU A 264 -16.48 4.11 2.12
N LYS A 265 -17.14 4.67 1.11
CA LYS A 265 -16.87 4.38 -0.30
C LYS A 265 -15.80 5.34 -0.84
N VAL A 266 -14.83 4.81 -1.59
CA VAL A 266 -13.84 5.60 -2.32
C VAL A 266 -14.28 5.83 -3.77
N GLU A 267 -13.63 6.79 -4.42
CA GLU A 267 -13.79 7.04 -5.85
C GLU A 267 -13.38 5.82 -6.68
N ARG A 268 -13.87 5.78 -7.92
CA ARG A 268 -13.59 4.67 -8.82
C ARG A 268 -12.10 4.60 -9.12
N ILE A 269 -11.57 3.38 -9.07
CA ILE A 269 -10.18 3.12 -9.43
C ILE A 269 -10.08 3.08 -10.95
N GLU A 270 -9.25 3.96 -11.51
CA GLU A 270 -9.06 4.07 -12.95
C GLU A 270 -7.84 3.30 -13.44
N ALA A 271 -7.89 2.88 -14.71
CA ALA A 271 -6.77 2.25 -15.38
C ALA A 271 -5.61 3.24 -15.46
N LYS A 272 -4.49 2.85 -14.87
CA LYS A 272 -3.25 3.59 -15.07
C LYS A 272 -2.60 2.99 -16.27
N HIS A 273 -2.50 3.79 -17.31
CA HIS A 273 -1.90 3.32 -18.51
C HIS A 273 -0.42 3.15 -18.21
N SER A 274 0.07 1.90 -18.29
CA SER A 274 1.49 1.58 -18.27
C SER A 274 2.19 2.57 -19.19
N LEU A 275 3.00 3.47 -18.59
CA LEU A 275 3.83 4.46 -19.27
C LEU A 275 3.37 4.74 -20.71
N LYS A 276 2.15 5.29 -20.88
CA LYS A 276 1.64 5.64 -22.21
C LYS A 276 2.74 6.45 -22.89
N LEU A 277 3.32 5.92 -23.96
CA LEU A 277 4.41 6.60 -24.66
C LEU A 277 3.91 7.98 -25.13
N ASP A 278 2.62 8.04 -25.46
CA ASP A 278 1.85 9.26 -25.71
C ASP A 278 0.37 9.10 -25.32
N GLN A 279 -0.36 10.22 -25.16
CA GLN A 279 -1.82 10.21 -25.00
C GLN A 279 -2.53 9.93 -26.33
N ASP A 280 -1.93 10.35 -27.45
CA ASP A 280 -2.41 10.05 -28.81
C ASP A 280 -1.99 8.62 -29.22
N MET A 281 -2.94 7.80 -29.67
CA MET A 281 -2.67 6.41 -30.03
C MET A 281 -1.72 6.27 -31.23
N GLY A 282 -1.79 7.19 -32.20
CA GLY A 282 -0.89 7.21 -33.36
C GLY A 282 0.55 7.52 -32.95
N LEU A 283 0.74 8.53 -32.09
CA LEU A 283 2.05 8.86 -31.53
C LEU A 283 2.57 7.76 -30.61
N ALA A 284 1.70 7.09 -29.85
CA ALA A 284 2.09 5.96 -29.02
C ALA A 284 2.60 4.77 -29.85
N LEU A 285 1.94 4.45 -30.97
CA LEU A 285 2.41 3.42 -31.91
C LEU A 285 3.76 3.79 -32.54
N GLN A 286 3.95 5.04 -32.94
CA GLN A 286 5.23 5.52 -33.47
C GLN A 286 6.36 5.41 -32.44
N LYS A 287 6.10 5.83 -31.19
CA LYS A 287 7.07 5.71 -30.10
C LYS A 287 7.35 4.25 -29.75
N MET A 288 6.37 3.35 -29.86
CA MET A 288 6.55 1.93 -29.61
C MET A 288 7.48 1.30 -30.65
N GLU A 289 7.27 1.62 -31.92
CA GLU A 289 8.15 1.22 -33.01
C GLU A 289 9.56 1.81 -32.85
N LYS A 290 9.66 3.08 -32.43
CA LYS A 290 10.93 3.73 -32.10
C LYS A 290 11.66 3.00 -30.96
N ALA A 291 10.96 2.66 -29.88
CA ALA A 291 11.53 1.93 -28.74
C ALA A 291 12.06 0.55 -29.15
N LYS A 292 11.35 -0.19 -30.00
CA LYS A 292 11.82 -1.49 -30.53
C LYS A 292 13.14 -1.34 -31.29
N ARG A 293 13.25 -0.36 -32.19
CA ARG A 293 14.48 -0.10 -32.95
C ARG A 293 15.65 0.34 -32.08
N ILE A 294 15.38 1.09 -31.01
CA ILE A 294 16.41 1.48 -30.04
C ILE A 294 16.87 0.25 -29.25
N LEU A 295 15.95 -0.65 -28.86
CA LEU A 295 16.29 -1.87 -28.14
C LEU A 295 17.23 -2.78 -28.93
N GLU A 296 17.05 -2.87 -30.26
CA GLU A 296 17.92 -3.66 -31.15
C GLU A 296 19.38 -3.21 -31.14
N VAL A 297 19.66 -1.93 -30.87
CA VAL A 297 21.02 -1.38 -30.81
C VAL A 297 21.58 -1.28 -29.40
N LEU A 298 20.77 -1.57 -28.38
CA LEU A 298 21.23 -1.63 -26.99
C LEU A 298 21.88 -2.99 -26.69
N PRO A 299 22.77 -3.07 -25.69
CA PRO A 299 23.50 -4.30 -25.38
C PRO A 299 22.63 -5.49 -24.93
N GLY A 300 21.39 -5.25 -24.49
CA GLY A 300 20.46 -6.31 -24.06
C GLY A 300 20.86 -7.06 -22.78
N ILE A 301 21.82 -6.54 -22.00
CA ILE A 301 22.35 -7.21 -20.80
C ILE A 301 21.69 -6.79 -19.48
N ASP A 302 20.74 -5.85 -19.52
CA ASP A 302 19.95 -5.38 -18.37
C ASP A 302 20.75 -5.03 -17.09
N CYS A 303 21.94 -4.46 -17.26
CA CYS A 303 22.88 -4.20 -16.16
C CYS A 303 22.48 -3.08 -15.17
N GLY A 304 21.47 -2.25 -15.49
CA GLY A 304 21.01 -1.16 -14.62
C GLY A 304 21.95 0.05 -14.44
N LEU A 305 23.16 0.05 -15.02
CA LEU A 305 24.19 1.07 -14.79
C LEU A 305 23.83 2.50 -15.24
N CYS A 306 22.81 2.63 -16.08
CA CYS A 306 22.33 3.92 -16.61
C CYS A 306 21.17 4.51 -15.79
N GLY A 307 20.69 3.80 -14.76
CA GLY A 307 19.53 4.21 -13.95
C GLY A 307 18.20 3.62 -14.41
N SER A 308 18.10 3.07 -15.62
CA SER A 308 16.92 2.32 -16.08
C SER A 308 17.01 0.83 -15.69
N PRO A 309 15.89 0.18 -15.31
CA PRO A 309 15.89 -1.19 -14.79
C PRO A 309 16.16 -2.28 -15.84
N SER A 310 16.00 -1.96 -17.13
CA SER A 310 16.33 -2.84 -18.26
C SER A 310 16.70 -2.01 -19.49
N CYS A 311 17.30 -2.66 -20.49
CA CYS A 311 17.56 -2.06 -21.80
C CYS A 311 16.25 -1.68 -22.49
N ALA A 312 15.19 -2.48 -22.34
CA ALA A 312 13.85 -2.15 -22.84
C ALA A 312 13.31 -0.86 -22.20
N ALA A 313 13.45 -0.71 -20.88
CA ALA A 313 13.03 0.51 -20.18
C ALA A 313 13.82 1.74 -20.66
N LEU A 314 15.14 1.63 -20.81
CA LEU A 314 15.96 2.71 -21.37
C LEU A 314 15.51 3.07 -22.80
N ALA A 315 15.18 2.08 -23.63
CA ALA A 315 14.71 2.29 -24.99
C ALA A 315 13.38 3.07 -25.04
N GLU A 316 12.45 2.74 -24.14
CA GLU A 316 11.19 3.48 -23.98
C GLU A 316 11.43 4.92 -23.52
N ASP A 317 12.31 5.14 -22.53
CA ASP A 317 12.66 6.47 -22.05
C ASP A 317 13.26 7.34 -23.16
N ILE A 318 14.12 6.77 -24.01
CA ILE A 318 14.69 7.46 -25.18
C ILE A 318 13.60 7.72 -26.24
N ALA A 319 12.69 6.77 -26.48
CA ALA A 319 11.59 6.96 -27.42
C ALA A 319 10.66 8.11 -26.98
N ARG A 320 10.52 8.32 -25.67
CA ARG A 320 9.77 9.43 -25.06
C ARG A 320 10.56 10.73 -24.91
N SER A 321 11.84 10.75 -25.33
CA SER A 321 12.75 11.88 -25.14
C SER A 321 12.99 12.25 -23.66
N MET A 322 12.84 11.27 -22.76
CA MET A 322 13.14 11.42 -21.31
C MET A 322 14.57 10.98 -20.97
N ALA A 323 15.22 10.24 -21.88
CA ALA A 323 16.58 9.73 -21.75
C ALA A 323 17.34 9.90 -23.07
N SER A 324 18.67 9.84 -23.00
CA SER A 324 19.54 9.80 -24.18
C SER A 324 20.27 8.47 -24.24
N ILE A 325 20.49 7.93 -25.43
CA ILE A 325 21.27 6.70 -25.62
C ILE A 325 22.70 6.81 -25.05
N ARG A 326 23.23 8.04 -24.92
CA ARG A 326 24.52 8.32 -24.26
C ARG A 326 24.57 7.91 -22.79
N GLN A 327 23.42 7.76 -22.14
CA GLN A 327 23.35 7.28 -20.75
C GLN A 327 23.72 5.80 -20.62
N CYS A 328 23.75 5.03 -21.70
CA CYS A 328 24.21 3.65 -21.67
C CYS A 328 25.73 3.57 -21.41
N THR A 329 26.09 3.29 -20.15
CA THR A 329 27.49 3.15 -19.70
C THR A 329 28.23 2.05 -20.47
N VAL A 330 27.55 0.96 -20.82
CA VAL A 330 28.14 -0.20 -21.50
C VAL A 330 28.54 0.14 -22.94
N LEU A 331 27.66 0.80 -23.71
CA LEU A 331 28.01 1.29 -25.05
C LEU A 331 29.13 2.33 -25.01
N LYS A 332 29.14 3.18 -23.97
CA LYS A 332 30.19 4.19 -23.78
C LYS A 332 31.57 3.56 -23.56
N LEU A 333 31.64 2.39 -22.93
CA LEU A 333 32.88 1.66 -22.67
C LEU A 333 33.31 0.79 -23.86
N ASN A 334 32.35 0.10 -24.49
CA ASN A 334 32.65 -0.92 -25.50
C ASN A 334 32.73 -0.36 -26.93
N ASP A 335 31.93 0.65 -27.26
CA ASP A 335 31.93 1.27 -28.59
C ASP A 335 31.64 2.79 -28.53
N PRO A 336 32.63 3.60 -28.09
CA PRO A 336 32.47 5.05 -27.99
C PRO A 336 32.18 5.73 -29.33
N LYS A 337 32.67 5.15 -30.45
CA LYS A 337 32.48 5.72 -31.79
C LYS A 337 31.09 5.41 -32.33
N GLY A 338 30.63 4.16 -32.23
CA GLY A 338 29.26 3.79 -32.59
C GLY A 338 28.22 4.49 -31.73
N LEU A 339 28.49 4.72 -30.44
CA LEU A 339 27.62 5.49 -29.56
C LEU A 339 27.38 6.93 -30.07
N ASN A 340 28.41 7.59 -30.62
CA ASN A 340 28.26 8.93 -31.19
C ASN A 340 27.37 8.93 -32.44
N THR A 341 27.46 7.89 -33.28
CA THR A 341 26.59 7.71 -34.44
C THR A 341 25.14 7.44 -34.00
N LEU A 342 24.94 6.55 -33.03
CA LEU A 342 23.63 6.25 -32.47
C LEU A 342 22.97 7.46 -31.81
N ALA A 343 23.73 8.29 -31.10
CA ALA A 343 23.23 9.53 -30.50
C ALA A 343 22.72 10.53 -31.55
N ARG A 344 23.34 10.59 -32.74
CA ARG A 344 22.86 11.43 -33.85
C ARG A 344 21.55 10.91 -34.46
N ILE A 345 21.31 9.61 -34.43
CA ILE A 345 20.09 8.98 -35.00
C ILE A 345 18.91 9.12 -34.03
N TRP A 346 19.15 8.86 -32.73
CA TRP A 346 18.07 8.77 -31.74
C TRP A 346 17.84 10.04 -30.90
N GLY A 347 18.73 11.02 -31.03
CA GLY A 347 18.61 12.36 -30.45
C GLY A 347 19.43 12.58 -29.17
N GLU A 348 19.84 13.83 -28.97
CA GLU A 348 20.34 14.35 -27.69
C GLU A 348 19.17 14.98 -26.92
N LEU A 349 19.20 14.91 -25.58
CA LEU A 349 18.21 15.61 -24.75
C LEU A 349 18.25 17.11 -25.07
N ILE A 350 17.10 17.68 -25.44
CA ILE A 350 16.90 19.12 -25.33
C ILE A 350 16.78 19.41 -23.83
N PRO A 351 17.62 20.29 -23.24
CA PRO A 351 17.50 20.63 -21.83
C PRO A 351 16.09 21.17 -21.58
N VAL A 352 15.36 20.54 -20.66
CA VAL A 352 14.12 21.09 -20.13
C VAL A 352 14.49 22.45 -19.51
N GLU A 353 13.89 23.53 -20.03
CA GLU A 353 14.05 24.86 -19.46
C GLU A 353 13.78 24.78 -17.95
N LYS A 354 14.73 25.31 -17.17
CA LYS A 354 14.55 25.51 -15.74
C LYS A 354 13.27 26.32 -15.55
N THR A 355 12.27 25.74 -14.89
CA THR A 355 11.10 26.45 -14.38
C THR A 355 11.59 27.75 -13.73
N PRO A 356 10.98 28.92 -13.99
CA PRO A 356 11.40 30.15 -13.35
C PRO A 356 11.35 29.94 -11.84
N LYS A 357 12.43 30.31 -11.15
CA LYS A 357 12.40 30.52 -9.71
C LYS A 357 11.21 31.42 -9.43
N GLN A 358 10.23 30.92 -8.68
CA GLN A 358 9.30 31.80 -7.99
C GLN A 358 10.15 32.57 -6.97
N GLU A 359 10.47 33.80 -7.32
CA GLU A 359 11.02 34.81 -6.43
C GLU A 359 9.92 35.26 -5.46
N ALA A 360 10.32 35.36 -4.18
CA ALA A 360 9.67 36.05 -3.05
C ALA A 360 8.29 35.55 -2.59
#